data_AF-A0A843RI71-F1
#
_entry.id   AF-A0A843RI71-F1
#
_cell.length_a   1.000
_cell.length_b   1.000
_cell.length_c   1.000
_cell.angle_alpha   90.00
_cell.angle_beta   90.00
_cell.angle_gamma   90.00
#
_symmetry.space_group_name_H-M   'P 1'
#
loop_
_entity.id
_entity.type
_entity.pdbx_description
1 polymer ?
#
loop_
_entity_poly.entity_id
_entity_poly.type
_entity_poly.pdbx_seq_one_letter_code
_entity_poly.pdbx_strand_id
1 'polypeptide(L)' 'MRVLYLTAGALALAFLPGCAAYQTEATEPTVSYTYSDDDDYDEVAEKADDYCDDHYDQDAYLVDEDREASGYEATFACR' A
#
# COMPACT_ATOMS: atom_id res chain seq x y z
N MET A 1 -43.36 12.14 -46.78
CA MET A 1 -41.97 12.51 -47.09
C MET A 1 -41.49 13.45 -45.99
N ARG A 2 -40.35 13.11 -45.38
CA ARG A 2 -39.74 13.77 -44.22
C ARG A 2 -39.24 15.16 -44.61
N VAL A 3 -39.45 16.16 -43.75
CA VAL A 3 -38.56 17.33 -43.70
C VAL A 3 -38.20 17.58 -42.24
N LEU A 4 -36.91 17.43 -41.95
CA LEU A 4 -36.30 17.44 -40.63
C LEU A 4 -36.08 18.86 -40.13
N TYR A 5 -36.34 19.03 -38.83
CA TYR A 5 -36.13 20.22 -38.02
C TYR A 5 -34.64 20.52 -37.83
N LEU A 6 -34.26 21.79 -38.00
CA LEU A 6 -32.94 22.32 -37.69
C LEU A 6 -33.12 23.59 -36.86
N THR A 7 -33.19 23.46 -35.54
CA THR A 7 -32.99 24.58 -34.62
C THR A 7 -32.28 24.14 -33.34
N ALA A 8 -31.04 24.62 -33.23
CA ALA A 8 -30.40 25.19 -32.06
C ALA A 8 -30.47 24.45 -30.71
N GLY A 9 -29.32 24.00 -30.25
CA GLY A 9 -29.08 23.64 -28.86
C GLY A 9 -27.60 23.78 -28.52
N ALA A 10 -27.14 25.01 -28.28
CA ALA A 10 -25.83 25.26 -27.69
C ALA A 10 -25.92 25.00 -26.17
N LEU A 11 -25.64 23.78 -25.75
CA LEU A 11 -25.43 23.47 -24.33
C LEU A 11 -23.97 23.80 -23.98
N ALA A 12 -23.78 24.92 -23.30
CA ALA A 12 -22.51 25.25 -22.64
C ALA A 12 -22.28 24.29 -21.48
N LEU A 13 -21.42 23.29 -21.69
CA LEU A 13 -20.91 22.41 -20.64
C LEU A 13 -19.92 23.21 -19.78
N ALA A 14 -20.37 23.61 -18.59
CA ALA A 14 -19.51 24.17 -17.57
C ALA A 14 -18.48 23.10 -17.15
N PHE A 15 -17.21 23.35 -17.44
CA PHE A 15 -16.10 22.56 -16.94
C PHE A 15 -15.98 22.79 -15.43
N LEU A 16 -16.49 21.84 -14.64
CA LEU A 16 -16.07 21.72 -13.25
C LEU A 16 -14.61 21.24 -13.26
N PRO A 17 -13.67 21.95 -12.60
CA PRO A 17 -12.33 21.42 -12.43
C PRO A 17 -12.45 20.16 -11.57
N GLY A 18 -12.34 19.00 -12.23
CA GLY A 18 -12.31 17.72 -11.53
C GLY A 18 -11.10 17.72 -10.61
N CYS A 19 -11.35 17.60 -9.30
CA CYS A 19 -10.31 17.20 -8.37
C CYS A 19 -9.77 15.86 -8.89
N ALA A 20 -8.55 15.86 -9.43
CA ALA A 20 -7.84 14.65 -9.76
C ALA A 20 -7.65 13.89 -8.45
N ALA A 21 -8.45 12.84 -8.25
CA ALA A 21 -8.19 11.86 -7.22
C ALA A 21 -6.92 11.14 -7.66
N TYR A 22 -5.78 11.53 -7.07
CA TYR A 22 -4.56 10.75 -7.18
C TYR A 22 -4.86 9.41 -6.48
N GLN A 23 -4.92 8.33 -7.24
CA GLN A 23 -4.83 6.99 -6.67
C GLN A 23 -3.42 6.87 -6.10
N THR A 24 -3.28 7.02 -4.79
CA THR A 24 -2.11 6.50 -4.10
C THR A 24 -2.19 4.99 -4.22
N GLU A 25 -1.22 4.37 -4.89
CA GLU A 25 -1.09 2.92 -4.84
C GLU A 25 -1.09 2.51 -3.36
N ALA A 26 -1.90 1.51 -3.01
CA ALA A 26 -1.93 1.02 -1.64
C ALA A 26 -0.58 0.34 -1.38
N THR A 27 0.31 1.01 -0.66
CA THR A 27 1.55 0.39 -0.20
C THR A 27 1.20 -0.76 0.73
N GLU A 28 1.82 -1.92 0.53
CA GLU A 28 1.71 -3.08 1.42
C GLU A 28 2.04 -2.66 2.87
N PRO A 29 1.27 -3.06 3.88
CA PRO A 29 1.59 -2.79 5.27
C PRO A 29 2.96 -3.37 5.64
N THR A 30 3.77 -2.62 6.39
CA THR A 30 5.08 -3.07 6.85
C THR A 30 5.23 -2.98 8.36
N VAL A 31 5.96 -3.92 8.94
CA VAL A 31 6.34 -3.96 10.37
C VAL A 31 7.84 -4.16 10.50
N SER A 32 8.46 -3.49 11.47
CA SER A 32 9.91 -3.56 11.71
C SER A 32 10.21 -3.96 13.14
N TYR A 33 11.24 -4.80 13.32
CA TYR A 33 11.71 -5.26 14.62
C TYR A 33 13.23 -5.14 14.70
N THR A 34 13.71 -4.70 15.87
CA THR A 34 15.14 -4.68 16.18
C THR A 34 15.51 -5.88 17.05
N TYR A 35 16.67 -6.47 16.77
CA TYR A 35 17.18 -7.64 17.49
C TYR A 35 18.71 -7.58 17.61
N SER A 36 19.27 -8.29 18.59
CA SER A 36 20.66 -8.06 19.01
C SER A 36 21.65 -9.01 18.36
N ASP A 37 21.25 -10.27 18.18
CA ASP A 37 22.08 -11.33 17.63
C ASP A 37 21.39 -12.02 16.45
N ASP A 38 22.15 -12.49 15.46
CA ASP A 38 21.60 -13.17 14.27
C ASP A 38 20.72 -14.39 14.64
N ASP A 39 21.02 -15.04 15.77
CA ASP A 39 20.27 -16.18 16.29
C ASP A 39 18.83 -15.80 16.72
N ASP A 40 18.55 -14.51 16.96
CA ASP A 40 17.22 -14.00 17.33
C ASP A 40 16.31 -13.78 16.09
N TYR A 41 16.85 -13.91 14.88
CA TYR A 41 16.10 -13.63 13.65
C TYR A 41 14.84 -14.51 13.53
N ASP A 42 14.93 -15.80 13.87
CA ASP A 42 13.81 -16.73 13.75
C ASP A 42 12.63 -16.32 14.66
N GLU A 43 12.90 -15.82 15.87
CA GLU A 43 11.87 -15.31 16.79
C GLU A 43 11.24 -14.02 16.23
N VAL A 44 12.05 -13.14 15.66
CA VAL A 44 11.56 -11.90 15.01
C VAL A 44 10.69 -12.22 13.80
N ALA A 45 11.06 -13.21 13.00
CA ALA A 45 10.31 -13.63 11.83
C ALA A 45 8.95 -14.24 12.22
N GLU A 46 8.91 -15.12 13.23
CA GLU A 46 7.66 -15.70 13.76
C GLU A 46 6.74 -14.59 14.31
N LYS A 47 7.31 -13.63 15.04
CA LYS A 47 6.55 -12.48 15.56
C LYS A 47 5.99 -11.58 14.45
N ALA A 48 6.72 -11.41 13.36
CA ALA A 48 6.24 -10.66 12.21
C ALA A 48 5.09 -11.39 11.51
N ASP A 49 5.20 -12.70 11.37
CA ASP A 49 4.16 -13.55 10.78
C ASP A 49 2.88 -13.50 11.60
N ASP A 50 2.97 -13.71 12.92
CA ASP A 50 1.83 -13.58 13.85
C ASP A 50 1.16 -12.18 13.74
N TYR A 51 1.96 -11.11 13.64
CA TYR A 51 1.43 -9.75 13.49
C TYR A 51 0.69 -9.57 12.17
N CYS A 52 1.23 -10.08 11.07
CA CYS A 52 0.60 -9.98 9.76
C CYS A 52 -0.69 -10.84 9.68
N ASP A 53 -0.70 -12.03 10.27
CA ASP A 53 -1.88 -12.90 10.33
C ASP A 53 -3.00 -12.24 11.17
N ASP A 54 -2.68 -11.81 12.40
CA ASP A 54 -3.66 -11.23 13.34
C ASP A 54 -4.29 -9.91 12.83
N HIS A 55 -3.53 -9.10 12.09
CA HIS A 55 -3.97 -7.76 11.69
C HIS A 55 -4.44 -7.64 10.25
N TYR A 56 -3.94 -8.51 9.36
CA TYR A 56 -4.16 -8.39 7.92
C TYR A 56 -4.59 -9.70 7.24
N ASP A 57 -4.68 -10.82 7.96
CA ASP A 57 -4.92 -12.17 7.41
C ASP A 57 -3.91 -12.50 6.29
N GLN A 58 -2.63 -12.16 6.50
CA GLN A 58 -1.53 -12.27 5.53
C GLN A 58 -0.25 -12.80 6.16
N ASP A 59 0.64 -13.40 5.37
CA ASP A 59 1.94 -13.88 5.86
C ASP A 59 2.97 -12.72 5.88
N ALA A 60 3.99 -12.83 6.72
CA ALA A 60 5.10 -11.87 6.73
C ALA A 60 6.21 -12.24 5.73
N TYR A 61 6.64 -11.26 4.93
CA TYR A 61 7.77 -11.41 4.00
C TYR A 61 8.85 -10.39 4.32
N LEU A 62 10.07 -10.86 4.58
CA LEU A 62 11.22 -9.98 4.75
C LEU A 62 11.42 -9.14 3.47
N VAL A 63 11.43 -7.82 3.64
CA VAL A 63 11.68 -6.87 2.55
C VAL A 63 12.98 -6.12 2.73
N ASP A 64 13.45 -5.97 3.97
CA ASP A 64 14.69 -5.28 4.28
C ASP A 64 15.29 -5.80 5.58
N GLU A 65 16.61 -5.85 5.64
CA GLU A 65 17.35 -6.25 6.82
C GLU A 65 18.66 -5.46 6.88
N ASP A 66 18.75 -4.59 7.89
CA ASP A 66 19.86 -3.67 8.07
C ASP A 66 20.62 -3.97 9.35
N ARG A 67 21.96 -3.86 9.27
CA ARG A 67 22.82 -3.95 10.45
C ARG A 67 23.02 -2.58 11.06
N GLU A 68 22.52 -2.41 12.27
CA GLU A 68 22.60 -1.19 13.05
C GLU A 68 23.79 -1.20 14.03
N ALA A 69 24.11 -0.03 14.61
CA ALA A 69 25.22 0.09 15.55
C ALA A 69 25.05 -0.76 16.82
N SER A 70 23.81 -1.15 17.15
CA SER A 70 23.45 -1.91 18.35
C SER A 70 22.84 -3.28 18.07
N GLY A 71 22.87 -3.76 16.83
CA GLY A 71 22.26 -5.03 16.44
C GLY A 71 21.78 -5.00 14.99
N TYR A 72 20.55 -5.43 14.77
CA TYR A 72 19.93 -5.57 13.46
C TYR A 72 18.51 -5.00 13.51
N GLU A 73 18.02 -4.56 12.35
CA GLU A 73 16.63 -4.21 12.11
C GLU A 73 16.12 -5.00 10.91
N ALA A 74 15.03 -5.76 11.08
CA ALA A 74 14.37 -6.46 10.00
C ALA A 74 12.98 -5.85 9.77
N THR A 75 12.68 -5.55 8.51
CA THR A 75 11.38 -5.04 8.06
C THR A 75 10.70 -6.10 7.21
N PHE A 76 9.43 -6.35 7.54
CA PHE A 76 8.57 -7.32 6.88
C PHE A 76 7.37 -6.61 6.25
N ALA A 77 6.93 -7.07 5.09
CA ALA A 77 5.67 -6.68 4.48
C ALA A 77 4.64 -7.80 4.68
N CYS A 78 3.41 -7.43 5.06
CA CYS A 78 2.29 -8.36 5.09
C CYS A 78 1.73 -8.51 3.67
N ARG A 79 1.69 -9.74 3.12
CA ARG A 79 1.15 -10.01 1.77
C ARG A 79 0.83 -11.47 1.47
#